data_AF-A0A1Y4UVY9-F1
#
_entry.id   AF-A0A1Y4UVY9-F1
#
_cell.length_a   1.000
_cell.length_b   1.000
_cell.length_c   1.000
_cell.angle_alpha   90.00
_cell.angle_beta   90.00
_cell.angle_gamma   90.00
#
_symmetry.space_group_name_H-M   'P 1'
#
loop_
_entity.id
_entity.type
_entity.pdbx_description
1 polymer ?
#
loop_
_entity_poly.entity_id
_entity_poly.type
_entity_poly.pdbx_seq_one_letter_code
_entity_poly.pdbx_strand_id
1 'polypeptide(L)'
;LYRNAKQTGDFKLKDLTNFEELKEKIIYKLINLDMNKDLLDDIPYIPYLDLAIVFYCCIANTDEQTAGFLIHNSHLDLWGIQQNELYKYAHKNTCRLFPYSLQSVCATLNEMSENLTAPLSVMPEEDLLVLTNQSRIDGAACILYDNMLEKIAEVLQEDFYVIPSSIHELLILRKHLSPEEGGLSELITSVNQTTVLDTDILSSHPYYYDRNLHTLKCA
;
A
#
# COMPACT_ATOMS: atom_id res chain seq x y z
N LEU A 1 -5.14 -27.87 0.38
CA LEU A 1 -6.06 -27.68 1.52
C LEU A 1 -6.61 -26.27 1.41
N TYR A 2 -7.67 -26.08 0.62
CA TYR A 2 -8.30 -24.78 0.41
C TYR A 2 -9.44 -24.64 1.40
N ARG A 3 -9.20 -24.01 2.55
CA ARG A 3 -10.27 -23.57 3.45
C ARG A 3 -9.96 -22.15 3.92
N ASN A 4 -10.92 -21.27 3.63
CA ASN A 4 -11.08 -19.89 4.09
C ASN A 4 -10.58 -18.75 3.19
N ALA A 5 -10.89 -18.81 1.90
CA ALA A 5 -11.28 -17.62 1.15
C ALA A 5 -12.70 -17.85 0.62
N LYS A 6 -13.61 -16.87 0.83
CA LYS A 6 -14.94 -16.88 0.22
C LYS A 6 -14.80 -17.12 -1.28
N GLN A 7 -15.51 -18.12 -1.79
CA GLN A 7 -15.49 -18.59 -3.17
C GLN A 7 -15.63 -17.43 -4.16
N THR A 8 -14.51 -17.00 -4.76
CA THR A 8 -14.47 -16.47 -6.11
C THR A 8 -14.32 -17.66 -7.05
N GLY A 9 -15.13 -17.70 -8.11
CA GLY A 9 -15.46 -18.90 -8.88
C GLY A 9 -14.28 -19.74 -9.39
N ASP A 10 -14.53 -21.04 -9.60
CA ASP A 10 -13.61 -22.09 -10.08
C ASP A 10 -12.45 -21.60 -10.96
N PHE A 11 -11.36 -21.17 -10.33
CA PHE A 11 -10.09 -20.88 -10.99
C PHE A 11 -9.38 -22.22 -11.24
N LYS A 12 -9.27 -22.64 -12.50
CA LYS A 12 -8.74 -23.97 -12.82
C LYS A 12 -7.22 -23.90 -12.96
N LEU A 13 -6.56 -25.03 -12.71
CA LEU A 13 -5.12 -25.20 -12.98
C LEU A 13 -4.71 -24.77 -14.40
N LYS A 14 -5.60 -24.92 -15.40
CA LYS A 14 -5.36 -24.47 -16.78
C LYS A 14 -5.18 -22.95 -16.87
N ASP A 15 -5.90 -22.19 -16.06
CA ASP A 15 -5.85 -20.72 -16.07
C ASP A 15 -4.53 -20.18 -15.50
N LEU A 16 -3.80 -21.01 -14.72
CA LEU A 16 -2.48 -20.71 -14.18
C LEU A 16 -1.32 -21.01 -15.13
N THR A 17 -1.56 -21.71 -16.25
CA THR A 17 -0.49 -22.17 -17.15
C THR A 17 -0.08 -21.14 -18.21
N ASN A 18 -0.91 -20.13 -18.49
CA ASN A 18 -0.59 -19.09 -19.48
C ASN A 18 0.19 -17.92 -18.85
N PHE A 19 1.44 -18.15 -18.47
CA PHE A 19 2.27 -17.15 -17.80
C PHE A 19 2.44 -15.86 -18.63
N GLU A 20 2.51 -15.97 -19.96
CA GLU A 20 2.68 -14.81 -20.85
C GLU A 20 1.56 -13.78 -20.73
N GLU A 21 0.33 -14.22 -20.43
CA GLU A 21 -0.78 -13.31 -20.15
C GLU A 21 -0.79 -12.86 -18.67
N LEU A 22 -0.50 -13.79 -17.75
CA LEU A 22 -0.53 -13.52 -16.32
C LEU A 22 0.52 -12.49 -15.90
N LYS A 23 1.70 -12.48 -16.54
CA LYS A 23 2.78 -11.54 -16.18
C LYS A 23 2.41 -10.08 -16.33
N GLU A 24 1.46 -9.73 -17.21
CA GLU A 24 0.95 -8.35 -17.39
C GLU A 24 -0.08 -7.95 -16.31
N LYS A 25 -0.47 -8.91 -15.46
CA LYS A 25 -1.44 -8.79 -14.38
C LYS A 25 -0.82 -8.98 -12.99
N ILE A 26 0.47 -9.32 -12.92
CA ILE A 26 1.20 -9.43 -11.65
C ILE A 26 1.39 -8.03 -11.09
N ILE A 27 0.97 -7.80 -9.84
CA ILE A 27 1.09 -6.56 -9.08
C ILE A 27 1.74 -6.85 -7.72
N TYR A 28 2.07 -5.80 -6.97
CA TYR A 28 2.51 -5.93 -5.58
C TYR A 28 1.57 -5.21 -4.60
N LYS A 29 1.71 -5.59 -3.33
CA LYS A 29 1.06 -4.96 -2.17
C LYS A 29 2.05 -4.89 -1.03
N LEU A 30 1.78 -4.06 -0.03
CA LEU A 30 2.54 -4.00 1.20
C LEU A 30 1.76 -4.64 2.34
N ILE A 31 2.42 -5.48 3.12
CA ILE A 31 1.91 -6.02 4.39
C ILE A 31 2.96 -5.85 5.48
N ASN A 32 2.54 -5.91 6.74
CA ASN A 32 3.49 -5.90 7.85
C ASN A 32 4.35 -7.17 7.83
N LEU A 33 5.68 -7.04 7.91
CA LEU A 33 6.59 -8.19 7.83
C LEU A 33 6.44 -9.11 9.04
N ASP A 34 6.44 -8.53 10.25
CA ASP A 34 6.49 -9.30 11.48
C ASP A 34 5.17 -10.02 11.80
N MET A 35 4.04 -9.38 11.48
CA MET A 35 2.70 -9.95 11.69
C MET A 35 2.36 -11.08 10.71
N ASN A 36 3.10 -11.22 9.61
CA ASN A 36 2.77 -12.15 8.52
C ASN A 36 3.81 -13.26 8.31
N LYS A 37 4.70 -13.52 9.27
CA LYS A 37 5.80 -14.51 9.14
C LYS A 37 5.34 -15.87 8.61
N ASP A 38 4.27 -16.43 9.17
CA ASP A 38 3.75 -17.74 8.76
C ASP A 38 3.31 -17.75 7.28
N LEU A 39 2.76 -16.64 6.79
CA LEU A 39 2.38 -16.50 5.38
C LEU A 39 3.62 -16.34 4.48
N LEU A 40 4.61 -15.56 4.94
CA LEU A 40 5.83 -15.23 4.20
C LEU A 40 6.73 -16.46 3.94
N ASP A 41 6.56 -17.55 4.70
CA ASP A 41 7.24 -18.82 4.43
C ASP A 41 6.78 -19.48 3.12
N ASP A 42 5.53 -19.25 2.72
CA ASP A 42 4.89 -19.91 1.57
C ASP A 42 4.82 -19.04 0.30
N ILE A 43 5.20 -17.75 0.40
CA ILE A 43 5.09 -16.79 -0.70
C ILE A 43 6.42 -16.05 -0.95
N PRO A 44 6.72 -15.63 -2.19
CA PRO A 44 7.82 -14.73 -2.47
C PRO A 44 7.53 -13.34 -1.89
N TYR A 45 8.56 -12.72 -1.31
CA TYR A 45 8.46 -11.35 -0.80
C TYR A 45 9.80 -10.62 -0.81
N ILE A 46 9.77 -9.29 -0.89
CA ILE A 46 10.95 -8.44 -0.73
C ILE A 46 10.81 -7.63 0.56
N PRO A 47 11.77 -7.71 1.51
CA PRO A 47 11.76 -6.85 2.69
C PRO A 47 11.87 -5.37 2.32
N TYR A 48 11.09 -4.53 2.98
CA TYR A 48 11.12 -3.08 2.83
C TYR A 48 10.82 -2.44 4.17
N LEU A 49 11.83 -1.90 4.85
CA LEU A 49 11.71 -1.44 6.25
C LEU A 49 11.22 -2.59 7.16
N ASP A 50 10.17 -2.37 7.95
CA ASP A 50 9.42 -3.37 8.72
C ASP A 50 8.25 -3.99 7.94
N LEU A 51 8.18 -3.75 6.63
CA LEU A 51 7.15 -4.25 5.71
C LEU A 51 7.70 -5.33 4.77
N ALA A 52 6.77 -6.05 4.16
CA ALA A 52 7.05 -7.01 3.09
C ALA A 52 6.28 -6.60 1.83
N ILE A 53 7.00 -6.51 0.70
CA ILE A 53 6.42 -6.40 -0.64
C ILE A 53 6.03 -7.81 -1.07
N VAL A 54 4.72 -8.06 -1.18
CA VAL A 54 4.16 -9.35 -1.61
C VAL A 54 3.48 -9.23 -2.96
N PHE A 55 3.29 -10.35 -3.64
CA PHE A 55 2.88 -10.37 -5.05
C PHE A 55 1.51 -11.01 -5.27
N TYR A 56 0.72 -10.39 -6.13
CA TYR A 56 -0.64 -10.81 -6.44
C TYR A 56 -0.85 -10.85 -7.95
N CYS A 57 -1.65 -11.77 -8.47
CA CYS A 57 -2.12 -11.73 -9.85
C CYS A 57 -3.52 -11.14 -9.89
N CYS A 58 -3.67 -9.95 -10.47
CA CYS A 58 -4.93 -9.22 -10.59
C CYS A 58 -5.69 -9.66 -11.85
N ILE A 59 -6.71 -10.50 -11.70
CA ILE A 59 -7.49 -11.03 -12.81
C ILE A 59 -8.58 -10.06 -13.26
N ALA A 60 -9.24 -9.41 -12.31
CA ALA A 60 -10.17 -8.32 -12.58
C ALA A 60 -10.06 -7.26 -11.49
N ASN A 61 -10.21 -6.00 -11.88
CA ASN A 61 -10.30 -4.89 -10.94
C ASN A 61 -11.66 -4.22 -11.16
N THR A 62 -12.50 -4.23 -10.13
CA THR A 62 -13.74 -3.44 -10.08
C THR A 62 -13.61 -2.40 -8.97
N ASP A 63 -14.51 -1.42 -8.96
CA ASP A 63 -14.50 -0.34 -7.96
C ASP A 63 -14.65 -0.86 -6.51
N GLU A 64 -15.16 -2.07 -6.34
CA GLU A 64 -15.38 -2.68 -5.01
C GLU A 64 -14.35 -3.75 -4.64
N GLN A 65 -13.77 -4.46 -5.62
CA GLN A 65 -12.87 -5.58 -5.37
C GLN A 65 -11.82 -5.76 -6.47
N THR A 66 -10.59 -6.01 -6.03
CA THR A 66 -9.56 -6.61 -6.88
C THR A 66 -9.69 -8.13 -6.81
N ALA A 67 -10.26 -8.74 -7.84
CA ALA A 67 -10.32 -10.19 -7.99
C ALA A 67 -8.97 -10.71 -8.47
N GLY A 68 -8.39 -11.65 -7.73
CA GLY A 68 -7.09 -12.20 -8.02
C GLY A 68 -6.68 -13.29 -7.05
N PHE A 69 -5.43 -13.71 -7.15
CA PHE A 69 -4.86 -14.68 -6.22
C PHE A 69 -3.45 -14.28 -5.77
N LEU A 70 -3.13 -14.65 -4.53
CA LEU A 70 -1.80 -14.50 -3.96
C LEU A 70 -0.82 -15.43 -4.69
N ILE A 71 0.34 -14.88 -5.06
CA ILE A 71 1.37 -15.66 -5.73
C ILE A 71 2.17 -16.38 -4.65
N HIS A 72 2.16 -17.72 -4.68
CA HIS A 72 2.95 -18.60 -3.81
C HIS A 72 4.25 -19.02 -4.48
N ASN A 73 5.20 -19.51 -3.68
CA ASN A 73 6.48 -20.05 -4.19
C ASN A 73 6.25 -21.16 -5.24
N SER A 74 5.22 -21.99 -5.06
CA SER A 74 4.84 -23.02 -6.04
C SER A 74 4.40 -22.47 -7.40
N HIS A 75 3.92 -21.22 -7.48
CA HIS A 75 3.61 -20.59 -8.77
C HIS A 75 4.88 -20.17 -9.51
N LEU A 76 5.94 -19.76 -8.79
CA LEU A 76 7.22 -19.42 -9.40
C LEU A 76 7.86 -20.67 -10.01
N ASP A 77 7.81 -21.78 -9.29
CA ASP A 77 8.24 -23.10 -9.80
C ASP A 77 7.46 -23.50 -11.06
N LEU A 78 6.13 -23.29 -11.06
CA LEU A 78 5.26 -23.59 -12.20
C LEU A 78 5.59 -22.72 -13.43
N TRP A 79 5.84 -21.43 -13.23
CA TRP A 79 6.13 -20.48 -14.31
C TRP A 79 7.60 -20.50 -14.74
N GLY A 80 8.48 -21.12 -13.95
CA GLY A 80 9.91 -21.18 -14.22
C GLY A 80 10.61 -19.82 -14.10
N ILE A 81 10.13 -18.94 -13.21
CA ILE A 81 10.69 -17.60 -13.00
C ILE A 81 11.29 -17.44 -11.60
N GLN A 82 12.16 -16.46 -11.46
CA GLN A 82 12.75 -16.08 -10.17
C GLN A 82 12.03 -14.86 -9.55
N GLN A 83 12.15 -14.68 -8.24
CA GLN A 83 11.51 -13.58 -7.50
C GLN A 83 11.91 -12.18 -8.02
N ASN A 84 13.15 -12.00 -8.47
CA ASN A 84 13.59 -10.73 -9.04
C ASN A 84 12.89 -10.40 -10.38
N GLU A 85 12.50 -11.40 -11.17
CA GLU A 85 11.69 -11.21 -12.37
C GLU A 85 10.25 -10.85 -12.01
N LEU A 86 9.70 -11.52 -11.00
CA LEU A 86 8.38 -11.23 -10.44
C LEU A 86 8.24 -9.76 -10.05
N TYR A 87 9.24 -9.21 -9.35
CA TYR A 87 9.25 -7.79 -8.97
C TYR A 87 9.26 -6.85 -10.17
N LYS A 88 10.01 -7.16 -11.24
CA LYS A 88 10.04 -6.32 -12.44
C LYS A 88 8.67 -6.20 -13.10
N TYR A 89 7.93 -7.32 -13.19
CA TYR A 89 6.56 -7.32 -13.69
C TYR A 89 5.63 -6.53 -12.76
N ALA A 90 5.67 -6.85 -11.46
CA ALA A 90 4.85 -6.20 -10.45
C ALA A 90 5.04 -4.68 -10.43
N HIS A 91 6.28 -4.21 -10.47
CA HIS A 91 6.60 -2.78 -10.41
C HIS A 91 6.00 -2.00 -11.58
N LYS A 92 6.18 -2.50 -12.79
CA LYS A 92 5.61 -1.87 -13.99
C LYS A 92 4.09 -1.92 -14.00
N ASN A 93 3.49 -3.02 -13.56
CA ASN A 93 2.04 -3.22 -13.65
C ASN A 93 1.29 -2.49 -12.55
N THR A 94 1.81 -2.46 -11.32
CA THR A 94 1.08 -1.87 -10.18
C THR A 94 0.85 -0.39 -10.43
N CYS A 95 1.86 0.37 -10.84
CA CYS A 95 1.71 1.79 -11.15
C CYS A 95 0.80 2.07 -12.37
N ARG A 96 0.79 1.17 -13.36
CA ARG A 96 -0.03 1.28 -14.57
C ARG A 96 -1.50 0.94 -14.31
N LEU A 97 -1.76 -0.10 -13.52
CA LEU A 97 -3.11 -0.61 -13.24
C LEU A 97 -3.76 0.15 -12.07
N PHE A 98 -2.96 0.65 -11.14
CA PHE A 98 -3.39 1.37 -9.96
C PHE A 98 -2.65 2.71 -9.85
N PRO A 99 -2.95 3.69 -10.71
CA PRO A 99 -2.33 5.02 -10.62
C PRO A 99 -2.54 5.62 -9.22
N TYR A 100 -1.54 6.35 -8.74
CA TYR A 100 -1.62 6.98 -7.42
C TYR A 100 -2.66 8.10 -7.39
N SER A 101 -3.17 8.36 -6.19
CA SER A 101 -3.91 9.57 -5.81
C SER A 101 -3.19 10.19 -4.61
N LEU A 102 -2.90 11.49 -4.71
CA LEU A 102 -2.33 12.27 -3.63
C LEU A 102 -3.21 13.51 -3.45
N GLN A 103 -3.96 13.55 -2.35
CA GLN A 103 -4.95 14.59 -2.08
C GLN A 103 -4.85 15.04 -0.63
N SER A 104 -5.32 16.25 -0.32
CA SER A 104 -5.48 16.63 1.09
C SER A 104 -6.66 15.90 1.72
N VAL A 105 -6.59 15.68 3.03
CA VAL A 105 -7.71 15.05 3.77
C VAL A 105 -9.01 15.83 3.57
N CYS A 106 -8.97 17.16 3.53
CA CYS A 106 -10.15 17.99 3.25
C CYS A 106 -10.75 17.69 1.87
N ALA A 107 -9.92 17.55 0.83
CA ALA A 107 -10.39 17.19 -0.50
C ALA A 107 -11.03 15.79 -0.52
N THR A 108 -10.42 14.81 0.15
CA THR A 108 -10.96 13.45 0.26
C THR A 108 -12.29 13.42 1.00
N LEU A 109 -12.45 14.21 2.09
CA LEU A 109 -13.71 14.32 2.82
C LEU A 109 -14.80 14.99 1.98
N ASN A 110 -14.46 16.02 1.20
CA ASN A 110 -15.39 16.70 0.31
C ASN A 110 -15.91 15.79 -0.82
N GLU A 111 -15.05 14.93 -1.39
CA GLU A 111 -15.46 13.91 -2.36
C GLU A 111 -16.43 12.89 -1.75
N MET A 112 -16.24 12.53 -0.47
CA MET A 112 -17.14 11.62 0.24
C MET A 112 -18.45 12.31 0.68
N SER A 113 -18.48 13.65 0.70
CA SER A 113 -19.56 14.45 1.27
C SER A 113 -20.42 15.20 0.25
N GLU A 114 -20.61 14.69 -0.97
CA GLU A 114 -21.51 15.28 -1.99
C GLU A 114 -22.97 15.56 -1.49
N ASN A 115 -23.32 15.18 -0.24
CA ASN A 115 -24.61 15.46 0.41
C ASN A 115 -24.56 16.28 1.73
N LEU A 116 -23.44 16.84 2.17
CA LEU A 116 -23.40 17.62 3.43
C LEU A 116 -22.77 19.00 3.23
N THR A 117 -23.64 20.02 3.27
CA THR A 117 -23.30 21.44 3.34
C THR A 117 -22.79 21.81 4.74
N ALA A 118 -21.53 21.51 5.04
CA ALA A 118 -20.86 22.12 6.19
C ALA A 118 -19.39 22.42 5.86
N PRO A 119 -18.91 23.66 6.06
CA PRO A 119 -17.50 23.97 5.89
C PRO A 119 -16.70 23.34 7.03
N LEU A 120 -15.93 22.29 6.74
CA LEU A 120 -14.90 21.78 7.64
C LEU A 120 -13.69 22.72 7.60
N SER A 121 -13.88 23.95 8.07
CA SER A 121 -12.85 24.98 8.13
C SER A 121 -12.15 24.96 9.49
N VAL A 122 -11.12 24.14 9.68
CA VAL A 122 -10.14 24.32 10.79
C VAL A 122 -8.70 23.88 10.45
N MET A 123 -8.46 22.96 9.51
CA MET A 123 -7.09 22.66 9.08
C MET A 123 -6.78 23.39 7.76
N PRO A 124 -5.63 24.08 7.63
CA PRO A 124 -5.13 24.48 6.31
C PRO A 124 -5.18 23.25 5.40
N GLU A 125 -5.79 23.40 4.22
CA GLU A 125 -6.03 22.31 3.26
C GLU A 125 -4.74 21.62 2.76
N GLU A 126 -3.56 22.00 3.27
CA GLU A 126 -2.23 21.63 2.78
C GLU A 126 -1.36 20.88 3.80
N ASP A 127 -1.89 20.60 4.99
CA ASP A 127 -1.09 20.13 6.14
C ASP A 127 -0.96 18.61 6.25
N LEU A 128 -1.98 17.88 5.79
CA LEU A 128 -2.06 16.43 5.82
C LEU A 128 -2.56 15.90 4.48
N LEU A 129 -1.71 15.11 3.80
CA LEU A 129 -2.05 14.50 2.52
C LEU A 129 -2.32 13.00 2.69
N VAL A 130 -3.19 12.46 1.86
CA VAL A 130 -3.50 11.04 1.74
C VAL A 130 -2.85 10.54 0.45
N LEU A 131 -1.93 9.60 0.58
CA LEU A 131 -1.36 8.83 -0.51
C LEU A 131 -2.06 7.48 -0.59
N THR A 132 -2.74 7.23 -1.72
CA THR A 132 -3.39 5.95 -2.02
C THR A 132 -3.35 5.73 -3.54
N ASN A 133 -4.05 4.71 -4.05
CA ASN A 133 -4.32 4.57 -5.48
C ASN A 133 -5.76 4.95 -5.82
N GLN A 134 -6.06 5.13 -7.11
CA GLN A 134 -7.39 5.53 -7.58
C GLN A 134 -8.51 4.55 -7.22
N SER A 135 -8.19 3.27 -6.98
CA SER A 135 -9.15 2.25 -6.51
C SER A 135 -9.30 2.23 -4.99
N ARG A 136 -8.46 2.95 -4.23
CA ARG A 136 -8.37 2.95 -2.76
C ARG A 136 -8.21 1.53 -2.14
N ILE A 137 -7.66 0.60 -2.91
CA ILE A 137 -7.44 -0.81 -2.50
C ILE A 137 -5.94 -1.09 -2.54
N ASP A 138 -5.34 -1.50 -1.42
CA ASP A 138 -3.89 -1.77 -1.30
C ASP A 138 -3.00 -0.57 -1.71
N GLY A 139 -3.52 0.66 -1.57
CA GLY A 139 -2.89 1.89 -2.06
C GLY A 139 -1.65 2.33 -1.29
N ALA A 140 -1.34 1.76 -0.13
CA ALA A 140 -0.09 2.07 0.57
C ALA A 140 1.14 1.69 -0.28
N ALA A 141 0.99 0.72 -1.19
CA ALA A 141 2.03 0.33 -2.14
C ALA A 141 2.48 1.48 -3.07
N CYS A 142 1.70 2.57 -3.21
CA CYS A 142 2.09 3.73 -4.00
C CYS A 142 3.39 4.39 -3.51
N ILE A 143 3.80 4.20 -2.25
CA ILE A 143 5.10 4.69 -1.75
C ILE A 143 6.30 4.11 -2.52
N LEU A 144 6.12 2.93 -3.13
CA LEU A 144 7.15 2.25 -3.91
C LEU A 144 7.21 2.73 -5.37
N TYR A 145 6.33 3.64 -5.79
CA TYR A 145 6.29 4.11 -7.17
C TYR A 145 7.49 5.00 -7.49
N ASP A 146 7.89 5.00 -8.75
CA ASP A 146 9.08 5.73 -9.20
C ASP A 146 9.01 7.22 -8.83
N ASN A 147 10.01 7.63 -8.05
CA ASN A 147 10.21 8.99 -7.55
C ASN A 147 9.03 9.54 -6.71
N MET A 148 8.21 8.67 -6.08
CA MET A 148 7.02 9.11 -5.35
C MET A 148 7.36 10.04 -4.19
N LEU A 149 8.32 9.64 -3.36
CA LEU A 149 8.71 10.41 -2.18
C LEU A 149 9.40 11.73 -2.56
N GLU A 150 10.19 11.72 -3.64
CA GLU A 150 10.82 12.92 -4.22
C GLU A 150 9.76 13.91 -4.71
N LYS A 151 8.75 13.44 -5.45
CA LYS A 151 7.62 14.27 -5.90
C LYS A 151 6.87 14.90 -4.72
N ILE A 152 6.65 14.12 -3.66
CA ILE A 152 6.00 14.62 -2.44
C ILE A 152 6.89 15.69 -1.78
N ALA A 153 8.19 15.45 -1.64
CA ALA A 153 9.12 16.43 -1.09
C ALA A 153 9.19 17.72 -1.92
N GLU A 154 9.11 17.62 -3.25
CA GLU A 154 9.04 18.77 -4.16
C GLU A 154 7.76 19.59 -3.95
N VAL A 155 6.63 18.95 -3.67
CA VAL A 155 5.37 19.64 -3.35
C VAL A 155 5.42 20.30 -1.99
N LEU A 156 5.92 19.58 -0.97
CA LEU A 156 5.93 20.07 0.42
C LEU A 156 7.04 21.08 0.67
N GLN A 157 8.13 21.03 -0.09
CA GLN A 157 9.35 21.83 0.11
C GLN A 157 9.97 21.64 1.51
N GLU A 158 9.85 20.44 2.09
CA GLU A 158 10.40 20.06 3.39
C GLU A 158 10.51 18.54 3.54
N ASP A 159 11.18 18.11 4.62
CA ASP A 159 11.12 16.72 5.09
C ASP A 159 9.71 16.41 5.63
N PHE A 160 9.32 15.15 5.65
CA PHE A 160 7.98 14.76 6.10
C PHE A 160 7.96 13.39 6.75
N TYR A 161 6.91 13.14 7.52
CA TYR A 161 6.57 11.84 8.05
C TYR A 161 5.56 11.14 7.14
N VAL A 162 5.76 9.83 6.96
CA VAL A 162 4.79 8.92 6.35
C VAL A 162 4.17 8.10 7.47
N ILE A 163 2.88 8.22 7.64
CA ILE A 163 2.11 7.55 8.68
C ILE A 163 1.34 6.40 8.03
N PRO A 164 1.62 5.15 8.41
CA PRO A 164 0.88 3.99 7.93
C PRO A 164 -0.52 3.97 8.57
N SER A 165 -1.52 4.43 7.81
CA SER A 165 -2.94 4.40 8.25
C SER A 165 -3.51 2.99 8.11
N SER A 166 -3.28 2.34 6.96
CA SER A 166 -3.61 0.93 6.71
C SER A 166 -2.85 0.40 5.49
N ILE A 167 -3.08 -0.85 5.09
CA ILE A 167 -2.61 -1.36 3.79
C ILE A 167 -3.19 -0.58 2.59
N HIS A 168 -4.29 0.14 2.78
CA HIS A 168 -5.00 0.85 1.71
C HIS A 168 -4.48 2.27 1.46
N GLU A 169 -3.86 2.91 2.43
CA GLU A 169 -3.47 4.31 2.34
C GLU A 169 -2.39 4.70 3.36
N LEU A 170 -1.65 5.76 3.02
CA LEU A 170 -0.64 6.39 3.88
C LEU A 170 -0.99 7.85 4.06
N LEU A 171 -0.76 8.39 5.26
CA LEU A 171 -0.87 9.83 5.50
C LEU A 171 0.50 10.47 5.45
N ILE A 172 0.59 11.65 4.86
CA ILE A 172 1.82 12.42 4.73
C ILE A 172 1.68 13.67 5.60
N LEU A 173 2.52 13.76 6.63
CA LEU A 173 2.53 14.85 7.58
C LEU A 173 3.82 15.65 7.46
N ARG A 174 3.70 16.94 7.22
CA ARG A 174 4.84 17.88 7.18
C ARG A 174 5.62 17.83 8.49
N LYS A 175 6.97 17.83 8.41
CA LYS A 175 7.82 17.69 9.61
C LYS A 175 7.55 18.76 10.67
N HIS A 176 7.32 20.00 10.25
CA HIS A 176 7.10 21.10 11.20
C HIS A 176 5.76 21.00 11.97
N LEU A 177 4.84 20.17 11.52
CA LEU A 177 3.54 19.90 12.16
C LEU A 177 3.57 18.66 13.06
N SER A 178 4.67 17.90 13.05
CA SER A 178 4.81 16.71 13.88
C SER A 178 4.72 17.08 15.37
N PRO A 179 3.99 16.29 16.19
CA PRO A 179 4.13 16.37 17.64
C PRO A 179 5.56 16.03 18.08
N GLU A 180 5.85 16.29 19.36
CA GLU A 180 7.12 15.90 20.00
C GLU A 180 7.42 14.39 19.83
N GLU A 181 8.71 14.02 19.92
CA GLU A 181 9.18 12.65 19.65
C GLU A 181 8.36 11.60 20.42
N GLY A 182 7.86 10.59 19.69
CA GLY A 182 7.07 9.48 20.22
C GLY A 182 5.55 9.66 20.14
N GLY A 183 5.04 10.89 20.05
CA GLY A 183 3.58 11.15 20.04
C GLY A 183 2.86 10.52 18.84
N LEU A 184 3.50 10.45 17.67
CA LEU A 184 2.92 9.82 16.48
C LEU A 184 2.76 8.30 16.64
N SER A 185 3.78 7.61 17.16
CA SER A 185 3.74 6.15 17.33
C SER A 185 2.65 5.71 18.32
N GLU A 186 2.44 6.48 19.39
CA GLU A 186 1.35 6.25 20.34
C GLU A 186 -0.03 6.41 19.68
N LEU A 187 -0.21 7.46 18.87
CA LEU A 187 -1.46 7.69 18.13
C LEU A 187 -1.74 6.57 17.12
N ILE A 188 -0.74 6.17 16.33
CA ILE A 188 -0.88 5.08 15.35
C ILE A 188 -1.23 3.78 16.08
N THR A 189 -0.50 3.45 17.13
CA THR A 189 -0.75 2.23 17.92
C THR A 189 -2.16 2.22 18.50
N SER A 190 -2.61 3.35 19.06
CA SER A 190 -3.96 3.48 19.61
C SER A 190 -5.03 3.25 18.54
N VAL A 191 -4.90 3.87 17.36
CA VAL A 191 -5.87 3.74 16.26
C VAL A 191 -5.90 2.31 15.72
N ASN A 192 -4.73 1.69 15.54
CA ASN A 192 -4.62 0.31 15.10
C ASN A 192 -5.37 -0.65 16.03
N GLN A 193 -5.24 -0.46 17.35
CA GLN A 193 -5.87 -1.33 18.35
C GLN A 193 -7.39 -1.13 18.49
N THR A 194 -7.92 0.03 18.11
CA THR A 194 -9.35 0.35 18.33
C THR A 194 -10.21 0.27 17.08
N THR A 195 -9.62 0.49 15.90
CA THR A 195 -10.40 0.85 14.69
C THR A 195 -9.99 0.07 13.44
N VAL A 196 -8.73 -0.36 13.34
CA VAL A 196 -8.20 -1.04 12.16
C VAL A 196 -8.32 -2.55 12.31
N LEU A 197 -8.70 -3.26 11.25
CA LEU A 197 -8.71 -4.71 11.26
C LEU A 197 -7.27 -5.24 11.31
N ASP A 198 -7.03 -6.34 12.02
CA ASP A 198 -5.68 -6.95 12.10
C ASP A 198 -5.04 -7.21 10.73
N THR A 199 -5.86 -7.52 9.71
CA THR A 199 -5.42 -7.75 8.33
C THR A 199 -5.00 -6.48 7.59
N ASP A 200 -5.44 -5.32 8.06
CA ASP A 200 -5.26 -4.03 7.40
C ASP A 200 -4.20 -3.18 8.12
N ILE A 201 -3.72 -3.60 9.29
CA ILE A 201 -2.62 -2.97 10.01
C ILE A 201 -1.33 -3.11 9.19
N LEU A 202 -0.75 -1.97 8.81
CA LEU A 202 0.48 -1.93 8.01
C LEU A 202 1.73 -1.79 8.89
N SER A 203 1.76 -0.83 9.82
CA SER A 203 2.81 -0.69 10.83
C SER A 203 2.30 0.14 12.02
N SER A 204 3.02 0.10 13.13
CA SER A 204 2.68 0.80 14.38
C SER A 204 3.58 2.01 14.68
N HIS A 205 4.45 2.38 13.75
CA HIS A 205 5.30 3.58 13.86
C HIS A 205 5.29 4.37 12.54
N PRO A 206 5.56 5.68 12.58
CA PRO A 206 5.73 6.46 11.36
C PRO A 206 7.08 6.15 10.70
N TYR A 207 7.24 6.65 9.48
CA TYR A 207 8.51 6.72 8.78
C TYR A 207 8.89 8.18 8.56
N TYR A 208 10.18 8.44 8.48
CA TYR A 208 10.72 9.77 8.19
C TYR A 208 11.39 9.77 6.82
N TYR A 209 10.99 10.69 5.95
CA TYR A 209 11.66 10.96 4.69
C TYR A 209 12.58 12.17 4.83
N ASP A 210 13.88 11.93 4.57
CA ASP A 210 14.89 13.00 4.48
C ASP A 210 15.04 13.41 3.01
N ARG A 211 14.63 14.65 2.70
CA ARG A 211 14.63 15.14 1.31
C ARG A 211 16.04 15.31 0.75
N ASN A 212 17.03 15.55 1.61
CA ASN A 212 18.41 15.82 1.17
C ASN A 212 19.15 14.51 0.91
N LEU A 213 18.87 13.48 1.70
CA LEU A 213 19.45 12.14 1.53
C LEU A 213 18.65 11.26 0.56
N HIS A 214 17.41 11.64 0.22
CA HIS A 214 16.47 10.82 -0.55
C HIS A 214 16.25 9.44 0.09
N THR A 215 16.08 9.42 1.41
CA THR A 215 15.94 8.17 2.18
C THR A 215 14.71 8.19 3.06
N LEU A 216 13.95 7.09 3.04
CA LEU A 216 12.90 6.78 4.01
C LEU A 216 13.46 5.85 5.10
N LYS A 217 13.18 6.12 6.37
CA LYS A 217 13.60 5.29 7.52
C LYS A 217 12.50 5.19 8.57
N CYS A 218 12.50 4.12 9.36
CA CYS A 218 11.66 4.04 10.56
C CYS A 218 12.02 5.18 11.52
N ALA A 219 10.99 5.81 12.10
CA ALA A 219 11.13 6.97 12.97
C ALA A 219 10.73 6.64 14.41
#